data_AF-A0A161H3Y7-F1
#
_entry.id   AF-A0A161H3Y7-F1
#
_cell.length_a   1.000
_cell.length_b   1.000
_cell.length_c   1.000
_cell.angle_alpha   90.00
_cell.angle_beta   90.00
_cell.angle_gamma   90.00
#
_symmetry.space_group_name_H-M   'P 1'
#
loop_
_entity.id
_entity.type
_entity.pdbx_description
1 polymer ?
#
loop_
_entity_poly.entity_id
_entity_poly.type
_entity_poly.pdbx_seq_one_letter_code
_entity_poly.pdbx_strand_id
1 'polypeptide(L)'
;WTSYTVFSISQTLMLVVGATYYLTFTGVPGTATYYALIMTVYTWIAKAAWFSLGYPYDFIVVPVWLPSAMLLDLVYWATKKNKHSLILFGGVLVGMSLPLFNMVNLITVADPLETAFKYPR
;
A
#
# COMPACT_ATOMS: atom_id res chain seq x y z
N TRP A 1 5.71 -17.47 -2.38
CA TRP A 1 4.34 -17.35 -2.94
C TRP A 1 3.27 -17.23 -1.87
N THR A 2 3.14 -18.19 -0.94
CA THR A 2 2.14 -18.12 0.15
C THR A 2 2.29 -16.87 1.03
N SER A 3 3.52 -16.53 1.43
CA SER A 3 3.82 -15.30 2.19
C SER A 3 3.37 -14.04 1.44
N TYR A 4 3.69 -13.95 0.14
CA TYR A 4 3.31 -12.82 -0.70
C TYR A 4 1.79 -12.63 -0.76
N THR A 5 1.05 -13.71 -0.97
CA THR A 5 -0.42 -13.67 -1.03
C THR A 5 -1.03 -13.23 0.29
N VAL A 6 -0.57 -13.80 1.42
CA VAL A 6 -1.09 -13.46 2.75
C VAL A 6 -0.82 -12.00 3.10
N PHE A 7 0.41 -11.51 2.87
CA PHE A 7 0.74 -10.10 3.09
C PHE A 7 -0.03 -9.18 2.16
N SER A 8 -0.19 -9.54 0.88
CA SER A 8 -0.94 -8.73 -0.09
C SER A 8 -2.42 -8.60 0.28
N ILE A 9 -3.06 -9.66 0.77
CA ILE A 9 -4.45 -9.62 1.27
C ILE A 9 -4.55 -8.72 2.50
N SER A 10 -3.61 -8.83 3.45
CA SER A 10 -3.59 -7.98 4.64
C SER A 10 -3.44 -6.49 4.28
N GLN A 11 -2.49 -6.18 3.39
CA GLN A 11 -2.20 -4.81 2.96
C GLN A 11 -3.37 -4.21 2.15
N THR A 12 -3.98 -4.98 1.25
CA THR A 12 -5.17 -4.53 0.50
C THR A 12 -6.35 -4.28 1.42
N LEU A 13 -6.64 -5.17 2.38
CA LEU A 13 -7.71 -4.96 3.35
C LEU A 13 -7.47 -3.70 4.21
N MET A 14 -6.25 -3.53 4.71
CA MET A 14 -5.88 -2.35 5.49
C MET A 14 -6.10 -1.05 4.71
N LEU A 15 -5.67 -1.00 3.45
CA LEU A 15 -5.87 0.19 2.61
C LEU A 15 -7.35 0.40 2.29
N VAL A 16 -8.06 -0.63 1.80
CA VAL A 16 -9.45 -0.50 1.35
C VAL A 16 -10.35 -0.08 2.51
N VAL A 17 -10.24 -0.72 3.67
CA VAL A 17 -11.08 -0.41 4.83
C VAL A 17 -10.77 0.99 5.36
N GLY A 18 -9.49 1.32 5.58
CA GLY A 18 -9.07 2.63 6.10
C GLY A 18 -9.43 3.77 5.14
N ALA A 19 -9.01 3.67 3.88
CA ALA A 19 -9.23 4.72 2.90
C ALA A 19 -10.74 4.92 2.59
N THR A 20 -11.52 3.84 2.52
CA THR A 20 -12.98 3.94 2.31
C THR A 20 -13.66 4.62 3.49
N TYR A 21 -13.25 4.31 4.72
CA TYR A 21 -13.77 4.97 5.91
C TYR A 21 -13.50 6.48 5.88
N TYR A 22 -12.26 6.90 5.65
CA TYR A 22 -11.90 8.32 5.56
C TYR A 22 -12.59 9.05 4.39
N LEU A 23 -12.71 8.39 3.24
CA LEU A 23 -13.34 8.94 2.05
C LEU A 23 -14.85 9.12 2.19
N THR A 24 -15.53 8.16 2.82
CA THR A 24 -16.97 8.26 3.07
C THR A 24 -17.33 9.21 4.20
N PHE A 25 -16.43 9.42 5.16
CA PHE A 25 -16.59 10.41 6.22
C PHE A 25 -16.44 11.86 5.70
N THR A 26 -15.41 12.11 4.90
CA THR A 26 -15.11 13.46 4.37
C THR A 26 -15.95 13.82 3.14
N GLY A 27 -16.29 12.83 2.30
CA GLY A 27 -17.09 13.03 1.09
C GLY A 27 -16.36 13.76 -0.05
N VAL A 28 -15.05 13.96 0.07
CA VAL A 28 -14.22 14.68 -0.90
C VAL A 28 -13.30 13.69 -1.63
N PRO A 29 -13.36 13.62 -2.98
CA PRO A 29 -12.41 12.81 -3.75
C PRO A 29 -10.99 13.38 -3.58
N GLY A 30 -10.03 12.51 -3.28
CA GLY A 30 -8.65 12.87 -2.93
C GLY A 30 -8.26 12.49 -1.50
N THR A 31 -9.20 11.98 -0.70
CA THR A 31 -8.92 11.59 0.68
C THR A 31 -8.40 10.16 0.81
N ALA A 32 -8.71 9.26 -0.14
CA ALA A 32 -8.06 7.95 -0.18
C ALA A 32 -6.58 8.08 -0.51
N THR A 33 -6.23 8.92 -1.49
CA THR A 33 -4.84 9.24 -1.84
C THR A 33 -4.11 9.96 -0.72
N TYR A 34 -4.77 10.86 0.00
CA TYR A 34 -4.20 11.48 1.19
C TYR A 34 -3.86 10.46 2.29
N TYR A 35 -4.75 9.50 2.54
CA TYR A 35 -4.47 8.40 3.47
C TYR A 35 -3.26 7.57 3.02
N ALA A 36 -3.18 7.23 1.73
CA ALA A 36 -2.02 6.51 1.19
C ALA A 36 -0.72 7.32 1.29
N LEU A 37 -0.77 8.64 1.10
CA LEU A 37 0.39 9.52 1.27
C LEU A 37 0.90 9.47 2.71
N ILE A 38 0.01 9.57 3.69
CA ILE A 38 0.38 9.46 5.11
C ILE A 38 1.07 8.12 5.37
N MET A 39 0.49 7.01 4.89
CA MET A 39 1.08 5.68 5.04
C MET A 39 2.46 5.56 4.39
N THR A 40 2.64 6.14 3.20
CA THR A 40 3.94 6.22 2.52
C THR A 40 4.94 7.00 3.37
N VAL A 41 4.60 8.18 3.87
CA VAL A 41 5.51 8.98 4.71
C VAL A 41 5.91 8.21 5.97
N TYR A 42 4.95 7.59 6.68
CA TYR A 42 5.25 6.80 7.89
C TYR A 42 6.18 5.62 7.61
N THR A 43 5.95 4.89 6.52
CA THR A 43 6.78 3.72 6.18
C THR A 43 8.18 4.13 5.74
N TRP A 44 8.34 5.27 5.07
CA TRP A 44 9.66 5.83 4.77
C TRP A 44 10.40 6.30 6.02
N ILE A 45 9.72 6.96 6.97
CA ILE A 45 10.33 7.34 8.25
C ILE A 45 10.77 6.08 9.02
N ALA A 46 9.95 5.03 9.05
CA ALA A 46 10.31 3.76 9.67
C ALA A 46 11.53 3.12 9.00
N LYS A 47 11.62 3.16 7.67
CA LYS A 47 12.80 2.68 6.91
C LYS A 47 14.05 3.52 7.19
N ALA A 48 13.91 4.84 7.34
CA ALA A 48 15.02 5.71 7.72
C ALA A 48 15.52 5.39 9.15
N ALA A 49 14.60 5.17 10.10
CA ALA A 49 14.95 4.74 11.45
C ALA A 49 15.67 3.37 11.43
N TRP A 50 15.18 2.42 10.64
CA TRP A 50 15.83 1.12 10.44
C TRP A 50 17.27 1.25 9.96
N PHE A 51 17.51 2.09 8.94
CA PHE A 51 18.85 2.35 8.43
C PHE A 51 19.73 3.06 9.47
N SER A 52 19.19 4.01 10.23
CA SER A 52 19.95 4.72 11.28
C SER A 52 20.42 3.82 12.43
N LEU A 53 19.72 2.71 12.67
CA LEU A 53 20.11 1.69 13.65
C LEU A 53 21.20 0.74 13.11
N GLY A 54 21.66 0.93 11.87
CA GLY A 54 22.71 0.12 11.24
C GLY A 54 22.21 -1.16 10.58
N TYR A 55 20.89 -1.31 10.39
CA TYR A 55 20.34 -2.45 9.65
C TYR A 55 20.38 -2.23 8.12
N PRO A 56 20.41 -3.32 7.32
CA PRO A 56 20.50 -3.22 5.86
C PRO A 56 19.29 -2.49 5.26
N TYR A 57 19.56 -1.55 4.36
CA TYR A 57 18.53 -0.73 3.70
C TYR A 57 17.57 -1.56 2.82
N ASP A 58 18.09 -2.59 2.15
CA ASP A 58 17.32 -3.40 1.20
C ASP A 58 16.45 -4.48 1.86
N PHE A 59 16.63 -4.70 3.17
CA PHE A 59 15.87 -5.71 3.91
C PHE A 59 14.39 -5.33 4.08
N ILE A 60 14.08 -4.02 4.18
CA ILE A 60 12.71 -3.52 4.29
C ILE A 60 12.31 -2.86 2.97
N VAL A 61 11.29 -3.42 2.32
CA VAL A 61 10.68 -2.85 1.13
C VAL A 61 9.47 -2.00 1.53
N VAL A 62 9.42 -0.77 1.04
CA VAL A 62 8.27 0.12 1.25
C VAL A 62 7.18 -0.21 0.23
N PRO A 63 5.95 -0.53 0.65
CA PRO A 63 4.88 -0.85 -0.29
C PRO A 63 4.39 0.38 -1.07
N VAL A 64 3.84 0.14 -2.26
CA VAL A 64 3.38 1.17 -3.21
C VAL A 64 1.86 1.31 -3.12
N TRP A 65 1.42 2.29 -2.33
CA TRP A 65 0.00 2.51 -2.01
C TRP A 65 -0.71 3.52 -2.91
N LEU A 66 0.03 4.53 -3.38
CA LEU A 66 -0.51 5.73 -4.02
C LEU A 66 -1.36 5.43 -5.27
N PRO A 67 -0.90 4.64 -6.26
CA PRO A 67 -1.68 4.42 -7.49
C PRO A 67 -3.00 3.69 -7.21
N SER A 68 -3.01 2.72 -6.30
CA SER A 68 -4.24 2.01 -5.91
C SER A 68 -5.22 2.93 -5.17
N ALA A 69 -4.73 3.82 -4.30
CA ALA A 69 -5.59 4.79 -3.63
C ALA A 69 -6.18 5.83 -4.60
N MET A 70 -5.42 6.23 -5.64
CA MET A 70 -5.95 7.07 -6.72
C MET A 70 -7.12 6.39 -7.44
N LEU A 71 -7.05 5.07 -7.66
CA LEU A 71 -8.16 4.32 -8.24
C LEU A 71 -9.41 4.35 -7.35
N LEU A 72 -9.28 4.29 -6.03
CA LEU A 72 -10.42 4.45 -5.11
C LEU A 72 -11.06 5.84 -5.23
N ASP A 73 -10.25 6.90 -5.26
CA ASP A 73 -10.74 8.27 -5.41
C ASP A 73 -11.45 8.47 -6.75
N LEU A 74 -10.89 7.91 -7.84
CA LEU A 74 -11.49 7.95 -9.17
C LEU A 74 -12.82 7.20 -9.23
N VAL A 75 -12.92 6.01 -8.62
CA VAL A 75 -14.18 5.25 -8.55
C VAL A 75 -15.22 6.01 -7.74
N TYR A 76 -14.85 6.57 -6.60
CA TYR A 76 -15.78 7.36 -5.78
C TYR A 76 -16.32 8.56 -6.54
N TRP A 77 -15.46 9.25 -7.28
CA TRP A 77 -15.85 10.36 -8.14
C TRP A 77 -16.74 9.91 -9.31
N ALA A 78 -16.31 8.89 -10.07
CA ALA A 78 -17.02 8.39 -11.24
C ALA A 78 -18.42 7.82 -10.90
N THR A 79 -18.58 7.23 -9.70
CA THR A 79 -19.85 6.68 -9.22
C THR A 79 -20.74 7.71 -8.52
N LYS A 80 -20.44 9.01 -8.69
CA LYS A 80 -21.17 10.13 -8.05
C LYS A 80 -21.26 9.96 -6.54
N LYS A 81 -20.17 9.53 -5.90
CA LYS A 81 -20.04 9.38 -4.45
C LYS A 81 -20.89 8.27 -3.83
N ASN A 82 -21.27 7.24 -4.60
CA ASN A 82 -22.03 6.11 -4.09
C ASN A 82 -21.15 5.17 -3.23
N LYS A 83 -21.55 4.97 -1.97
CA LYS A 83 -20.82 4.14 -0.99
C LYS A 83 -20.75 2.66 -1.38
N HIS A 84 -21.83 2.10 -1.91
CA HIS A 84 -21.90 0.69 -2.27
C HIS A 84 -21.08 0.40 -3.54
N SER A 85 -21.17 1.29 -4.53
CA SER A 85 -20.36 1.20 -5.74
C SER A 85 -18.86 1.38 -5.44
N LEU A 86 -18.51 2.25 -4.50
CA LEU A 86 -17.12 2.42 -4.04
C LEU A 86 -16.56 1.12 -3.43
N ILE A 87 -17.30 0.49 -2.52
CA ILE A 87 -16.84 -0.75 -1.86
C ILE A 87 -16.68 -1.86 -2.89
N LEU A 88 -17.63 -2.00 -3.81
CA LEU A 88 -17.61 -3.07 -4.80
C LEU A 88 -16.56 -2.82 -5.90
N PHE A 89 -16.65 -1.73 -6.65
CA PHE A 89 -15.72 -1.46 -7.75
C PHE A 89 -14.35 -1.00 -7.25
N GLY A 90 -14.31 -0.12 -6.26
CA GLY A 90 -13.08 0.41 -5.70
C GLY A 90 -12.31 -0.64 -4.91
N GLY A 91 -13.02 -1.44 -4.10
CA GLY A 91 -12.41 -2.55 -3.37
C GLY A 91 -11.79 -3.60 -4.31
N VAL A 92 -12.50 -3.97 -5.39
CA VAL A 92 -11.98 -4.89 -6.41
C VAL A 92 -10.76 -4.30 -7.14
N LEU A 93 -10.83 -3.03 -7.55
CA LEU A 93 -9.73 -2.37 -8.26
C LEU A 93 -8.47 -2.26 -7.39
N VAL A 94 -8.59 -1.94 -6.10
CA VAL A 94 -7.45 -1.95 -5.17
C VAL A 94 -6.95 -3.35 -4.91
N GLY A 95 -7.86 -4.30 -4.69
CA GLY A 95 -7.54 -5.70 -4.44
C GLY A 95 -6.70 -6.33 -5.55
N MET A 96 -6.90 -5.89 -6.80
CA MET A 96 -6.12 -6.34 -7.95
C MET A 96 -4.86 -5.49 -8.20
N SER A 97 -4.96 -4.16 -8.07
CA SER A 97 -3.88 -3.26 -8.44
C SER A 97 -2.74 -3.21 -7.43
N LEU A 98 -3.03 -3.26 -6.12
CA LEU A 98 -2.01 -3.11 -5.08
C LEU A 98 -1.01 -4.27 -5.05
N PRO A 99 -1.44 -5.55 -5.16
CA PRO A 99 -0.50 -6.65 -5.34
C PRO A 99 0.28 -6.54 -6.65
N LEU A 100 -0.29 -5.95 -7.70
CA LEU A 100 0.45 -5.81 -8.96
C LEU A 100 1.58 -4.77 -8.81
N PHE A 101 1.29 -3.59 -8.25
CA PHE A 101 2.31 -2.56 -8.03
C PHE A 101 3.40 -2.99 -7.04
N ASN A 102 3.03 -3.69 -5.96
CA ASN A 102 4.00 -4.22 -5.02
C ASN A 102 4.88 -5.29 -5.65
N MET A 103 4.34 -6.13 -6.54
CA MET A 103 5.13 -7.12 -7.25
C MET A 103 6.16 -6.46 -8.17
N VAL A 104 5.76 -5.43 -8.93
CA VAL A 104 6.68 -4.67 -9.78
C VAL A 104 7.80 -4.02 -8.96
N ASN A 105 7.47 -3.47 -7.79
CA ASN A 105 8.48 -2.91 -6.88
C ASN A 105 9.48 -3.97 -6.42
N LEU A 106 9.00 -5.16 -6.02
CA LEU A 106 9.84 -6.25 -5.51
C LEU A 106 10.81 -6.83 -6.55
N ILE A 107 10.48 -6.79 -7.84
CA ILE A 107 11.39 -7.25 -8.92
C ILE A 107 12.70 -6.44 -8.95
N THR A 108 12.67 -5.19 -8.48
CA THR A 108 13.84 -4.31 -8.48
C THR A 108 14.74 -4.45 -7.24
N VAL A 109 14.36 -5.30 -6.29
CA VAL A 109 15.04 -5.43 -4.99
C VAL A 109 15.93 -6.66 -4.97
N ALA A 110 17.12 -6.52 -4.37
CA ALA A 110 18.05 -7.64 -4.14
C ALA A 110 17.44 -8.68 -3.18
N ASP A 111 17.89 -9.94 -3.25
CA ASP A 111 17.33 -11.01 -2.43
C ASP A 111 17.50 -10.66 -0.93
N PRO A 112 16.39 -10.50 -0.18
CA PRO A 112 16.46 -10.18 1.23
C PRO A 112 17.11 -11.30 2.06
N LEU A 113 17.08 -12.56 1.59
CA LEU A 113 17.78 -13.65 2.25
C LEU A 113 19.30 -13.52 2.12
N GLU A 114 19.79 -13.17 0.93
CA GLU A 114 21.22 -12.91 0.72
C GLU A 114 21.68 -11.73 1.59
N THR A 115 20.85 -10.68 1.68
CA THR A 115 21.12 -9.52 2.53
C THR A 115 21.13 -9.89 4.03
N ALA A 116 20.20 -10.74 4.47
CA ALA A 116 20.13 -11.19 5.86
C ALA A 116 21.32 -12.06 6.27
N PHE A 117 21.76 -12.99 5.42
CA PHE A 117 22.89 -13.86 5.72
C PHE A 117 24.24 -13.14 5.61
N LYS A 118 24.34 -12.11 4.75
CA LYS A 118 25.56 -11.31 4.59
C LYS A 118 25.80 -10.33 5.74
N TYR A 119 24.74 -9.91 6.44
CA TYR A 119 24.82 -8.97 7.56
C TYR A 119 24.17 -9.57 8.83
N PRO A 120 24.82 -10.55 9.48
CA PRO A 120 24.26 -11.34 10.59
C PRO A 120 24.30 -10.61 11.95
N ARG A 121 24.08 -9.30 11.98
CA ARG A 121 24.07 -8.52 13.23
C ARG A 121 23.10 -9.07 14.26
#